data_AF-A0A1G0YAE5-F1
#
_entry.id   AF-A0A1G0YAE5-F1
#
_cell.length_a   1.000
_cell.length_b   1.000
_cell.length_c   1.000
_cell.angle_alpha   90.00
_cell.angle_beta   90.00
_cell.angle_gamma   90.00
#
_symmetry.space_group_name_H-M   'P 1'
#
loop_
_entity.id
_entity.type
_entity.pdbx_description
1 polymer ?
#
loop_
_entity_poly.entity_id
_entity_poly.type
_entity_poly.pdbx_seq_one_letter_code
_entity_poly.pdbx_strand_id
1 'polypeptide(L)'
;MSYSRRAVSITFVTALFLYFYSESVLRQSALSRLKSPKFSAETILSKLPVSIRNSARKSLELAKLKDAVKDASNDAEKVRAIVNLALAIDNNREKEKLFKEILRLPPVPESYPAFSYFLLDSRPEFTVSIKDYQKYINRCPKVSRFEIWNNGISALESKNVLPQQMKEYLAPLLNEPPPYRDYTMLYEKISDIALRSNDSAMLEKSGLMLEKASTRPPIFEEFNKKMEKAK
;
A
#
# COMPACT_ATOMS: atom_id res chain seq x y z
N MET A 1 -40.55 -60.63 3.62
CA MET A 1 -39.95 -60.00 4.82
C MET A 1 -38.89 -58.95 4.44
N SER A 2 -39.27 -57.80 3.87
CA SER A 2 -38.31 -56.75 3.46
C SER A 2 -38.57 -55.36 4.08
N TYR A 3 -39.69 -55.20 4.81
CA TYR A 3 -40.08 -53.89 5.35
C TYR A 3 -39.47 -53.58 6.72
N SER A 4 -39.21 -54.58 7.58
CA SER A 4 -38.67 -54.33 8.93
C SER A 4 -37.19 -53.92 8.93
N ARG A 5 -36.37 -54.41 8.00
CA ARG A 5 -34.94 -54.02 7.91
C ARG A 5 -34.76 -52.56 7.49
N ARG A 6 -35.60 -52.04 6.58
CA ARG A 6 -35.54 -50.62 6.17
C ARG A 6 -36.00 -49.68 7.29
N ALA A 7 -37.03 -50.05 8.04
CA ALA A 7 -37.50 -49.23 9.17
C ALA A 7 -36.46 -49.11 10.29
N VAL A 8 -35.74 -50.21 10.59
CA VAL A 8 -34.64 -50.23 11.57
C VAL A 8 -33.42 -49.44 11.08
N SER A 9 -33.08 -49.52 9.79
CA SER A 9 -32.00 -48.70 9.21
C SER A 9 -32.34 -47.21 9.21
N ILE A 10 -33.59 -46.84 8.91
CA ILE A 10 -34.02 -45.44 8.94
C ILE A 10 -33.94 -44.91 10.37
N THR A 11 -34.53 -45.61 11.35
CA THR A 11 -34.46 -45.18 12.77
C THR A 11 -33.02 -45.09 13.30
N PHE A 12 -32.14 -46.02 12.91
CA PHE A 12 -30.72 -45.94 13.27
C PHE A 12 -30.02 -44.72 12.64
N VAL A 13 -30.28 -44.43 11.37
CA VAL A 13 -29.71 -43.26 10.69
C VAL A 13 -30.24 -41.96 11.30
N THR A 14 -31.54 -41.87 11.62
CA THR A 14 -32.09 -40.67 12.27
C THR A 14 -31.53 -40.47 13.67
N ALA A 15 -31.35 -41.55 14.44
CA ALA A 15 -30.73 -41.49 15.76
C ALA A 15 -29.26 -41.05 15.67
N LEU A 16 -28.52 -41.52 14.65
CA LEU A 16 -27.15 -41.11 14.39
C LEU A 16 -27.06 -39.62 14.03
N PHE A 17 -27.95 -39.13 13.17
CA PHE A 17 -28.02 -37.70 12.81
C PHE A 17 -28.37 -36.82 14.00
N LEU A 18 -29.33 -37.24 14.85
CA LEU A 18 -29.67 -36.53 16.07
C LEU A 18 -28.52 -36.52 17.07
N TYR A 19 -27.77 -37.63 17.16
CA TYR A 19 -26.56 -37.70 17.97
C TYR A 19 -25.48 -36.73 17.47
N PHE A 20 -25.16 -36.74 16.16
CA PHE A 20 -24.18 -35.81 15.59
C PHE A 20 -24.61 -34.35 15.65
N TYR A 21 -25.91 -34.06 15.49
CA TYR A 21 -26.44 -32.72 15.65
C TYR A 21 -26.37 -32.25 17.10
N SER A 22 -26.73 -33.12 18.05
CA SER A 22 -26.60 -32.86 19.48
C SER A 22 -25.14 -32.65 19.87
N GLU A 23 -24.22 -33.48 19.37
CA GLU A 23 -22.78 -33.33 19.59
C GLU A 23 -22.26 -32.02 18.97
N SER A 24 -22.72 -31.64 17.77
CA SER A 24 -22.37 -30.37 17.13
C SER A 24 -22.87 -29.15 17.92
N VAL A 25 -24.10 -29.20 18.43
CA VAL A 25 -24.67 -28.14 19.29
C VAL A 25 -24.01 -28.11 20.66
N LEU A 26 -23.69 -29.27 21.25
CA LEU A 26 -22.91 -29.39 22.48
C LEU A 26 -21.47 -28.90 22.29
N ARG A 27 -20.87 -29.12 21.13
CA ARG A 27 -19.52 -28.65 20.78
C ARG A 27 -19.52 -27.15 20.51
N GLN A 28 -20.49 -26.60 19.80
CA GLN A 28 -20.66 -25.15 19.64
C GLN A 28 -20.98 -24.46 20.95
N SER A 29 -21.81 -25.06 21.81
CA SER A 29 -22.12 -24.51 23.12
C SER A 29 -20.99 -24.69 24.15
N ALA A 30 -20.20 -25.76 24.06
CA ALA A 30 -18.96 -25.91 24.81
C ALA A 30 -17.88 -24.93 24.33
N LEU A 31 -17.79 -24.67 23.01
CA LEU A 31 -16.91 -23.66 22.43
C LEU A 31 -17.37 -22.22 22.74
N SER A 32 -18.67 -21.99 22.93
CA SER A 32 -19.20 -20.67 23.33
C SER A 32 -19.19 -20.45 24.86
N ARG A 33 -19.24 -21.54 25.66
CA ARG A 33 -19.10 -21.52 27.13
C ARG A 33 -17.66 -21.60 27.62
N LEU A 34 -16.75 -22.13 26.82
CA LEU A 34 -15.38 -21.66 26.82
C LEU A 34 -15.49 -20.18 26.43
N LYS A 35 -15.68 -19.32 27.45
CA LYS A 35 -15.09 -17.99 27.41
C LYS A 35 -13.65 -18.27 27.05
N SER A 36 -13.32 -18.27 25.75
CA SER A 36 -11.98 -17.95 25.32
C SER A 36 -11.72 -16.68 26.12
N PRO A 37 -10.83 -16.71 27.11
CA PRO A 37 -10.37 -15.45 27.64
C PRO A 37 -9.98 -14.69 26.38
N LYS A 38 -10.21 -13.39 26.34
CA LYS A 38 -9.35 -12.56 25.51
C LYS A 38 -7.93 -12.74 26.08
N PHE A 39 -7.32 -13.92 25.90
CA PHE A 39 -5.89 -14.12 25.83
C PHE A 39 -5.54 -13.35 24.56
N SER A 40 -5.51 -12.02 24.71
CA SER A 40 -4.93 -11.19 23.68
C SER A 40 -3.54 -11.74 23.47
N ALA A 41 -3.12 -11.85 22.21
CA ALA A 41 -1.75 -12.23 21.90
C ALA A 41 -0.75 -11.42 22.76
N GLU A 42 -1.09 -10.17 23.10
CA GLU A 42 -0.35 -9.32 24.04
C GLU A 42 -0.12 -9.91 25.44
N THR A 43 -1.08 -10.61 26.04
CA THR A 43 -0.92 -11.25 27.36
C THR A 43 0.01 -12.47 27.30
N ILE A 44 0.07 -13.15 26.16
CA ILE A 44 0.99 -14.28 25.93
C ILE A 44 2.39 -13.72 25.62
N LEU A 45 2.46 -12.67 24.79
CA LEU A 45 3.68 -11.99 24.40
C LEU A 45 4.37 -11.32 25.59
N SER A 46 3.63 -10.75 26.55
CA SER A 46 4.19 -10.08 27.73
C SER A 46 4.96 -11.00 28.69
N LYS A 47 4.69 -12.31 28.64
CA LYS A 47 5.36 -13.33 29.47
C LYS A 47 6.63 -13.92 28.83
N LEU A 48 6.94 -13.54 27.59
CA LEU A 48 8.10 -14.06 26.86
C LEU A 48 9.34 -13.18 27.05
N PRO A 49 10.56 -13.77 27.00
CA PRO A 49 11.81 -13.01 26.92
C PRO A 49 11.79 -12.01 25.76
N VAL A 50 12.43 -10.85 25.95
CA VAL A 50 12.31 -9.68 25.06
C VAL A 50 12.59 -10.03 23.58
N SER A 51 13.62 -10.82 23.30
CA SER A 51 13.98 -11.24 21.93
C SER A 51 12.91 -12.09 21.26
N ILE A 52 12.35 -13.07 21.99
CA ILE A 52 11.28 -13.96 21.52
C ILE A 52 9.98 -13.18 21.35
N ARG A 53 9.65 -12.30 22.30
CA ARG A 53 8.48 -11.42 22.24
C ARG A 53 8.50 -10.53 21.00
N ASN A 54 9.65 -9.93 20.69
CA ASN A 54 9.78 -9.05 19.53
C ASN A 54 9.66 -9.82 18.21
N SER A 55 10.28 -11.01 18.11
CA SER A 55 10.14 -11.89 16.94
C SER A 55 8.70 -12.39 16.76
N ALA A 56 8.04 -12.79 17.84
CA ALA A 56 6.64 -13.23 17.82
C ALA A 56 5.69 -12.09 17.47
N ARG A 57 5.92 -10.86 17.98
CA ARG A 57 5.17 -9.66 17.56
C ARG A 57 5.32 -9.40 16.07
N LYS A 58 6.55 -9.40 15.55
CA LYS A 58 6.80 -9.20 14.12
C LYS A 58 6.08 -10.27 13.27
N SER A 59 6.13 -11.54 13.70
CA SER A 59 5.47 -12.64 13.01
C SER A 59 3.94 -12.49 13.02
N LEU A 60 3.37 -12.06 14.15
CA LEU A 60 1.93 -11.80 14.28
C LEU A 60 1.49 -10.63 13.40
N GLU A 61 2.25 -9.53 13.40
CA GLU A 61 1.98 -8.38 12.52
C GLU A 61 2.03 -8.79 11.05
N LEU A 62 3.04 -9.57 10.63
CA LEU A 62 3.11 -10.09 9.27
C LEU A 62 1.93 -11.01 8.93
N ALA A 63 1.46 -11.84 9.87
CA ALA A 63 0.29 -12.67 9.68
C ALA A 63 -0.98 -11.82 9.45
N LYS A 64 -1.20 -10.81 10.30
CA LYS A 64 -2.33 -9.87 10.14
C LYS A 64 -2.28 -9.14 8.80
N LEU A 65 -1.11 -8.70 8.36
CA LEU A 65 -0.94 -8.04 7.06
C LEU A 65 -1.23 -8.99 5.89
N LYS A 66 -0.83 -10.27 6.01
CA LYS A 66 -1.17 -11.30 5.01
C LYS A 66 -2.66 -11.58 4.96
N ASP A 67 -3.33 -11.63 6.10
CA ASP A 67 -4.77 -11.82 6.17
C ASP A 67 -5.52 -10.60 5.61
N ALA A 68 -5.06 -9.38 5.90
CA ALA A 68 -5.62 -8.15 5.31
C ALA A 68 -5.53 -8.12 3.77
N VAL A 69 -4.49 -8.70 3.17
CA VAL A 69 -4.40 -8.84 1.70
C VAL A 69 -5.43 -9.82 1.16
N LYS A 70 -5.74 -10.89 1.89
CA LYS A 70 -6.75 -11.90 1.48
C LYS A 70 -8.17 -11.40 1.68
N ASP A 71 -8.39 -10.62 2.74
CA ASP A 71 -9.72 -10.13 3.15
C ASP A 71 -10.12 -8.83 2.42
N ALA A 72 -9.19 -8.22 1.67
CA ALA A 72 -9.44 -7.01 0.89
C ALA A 72 -10.59 -7.22 -0.10
N SER A 73 -11.61 -6.36 0.00
CA SER A 73 -12.88 -6.55 -0.74
C SER A 73 -12.89 -5.84 -2.10
N ASN A 74 -12.01 -4.85 -2.29
CA ASN A 74 -11.87 -4.12 -3.55
C ASN A 74 -10.39 -3.87 -3.91
N ASP A 75 -10.15 -3.50 -5.17
CA ASP A 75 -8.80 -3.32 -5.70
C ASP A 75 -7.99 -2.25 -4.95
N ALA A 76 -8.62 -1.16 -4.50
CA ALA A 76 -7.93 -0.08 -3.78
C ALA A 76 -7.49 -0.52 -2.38
N GLU A 77 -8.36 -1.22 -1.64
CA GLU A 77 -8.02 -1.86 -0.36
C GLU A 77 -6.92 -2.89 -0.54
N LYS A 78 -7.00 -3.68 -1.62
CA LYS A 78 -6.01 -4.68 -1.94
C LYS A 78 -4.64 -4.06 -2.19
N VAL A 79 -4.55 -2.99 -2.99
CA VAL A 79 -3.30 -2.25 -3.18
C VAL A 79 -2.74 -1.77 -1.85
N ARG A 80 -3.57 -1.12 -1.02
CA ARG A 80 -3.12 -0.60 0.29
C ARG A 80 -2.61 -1.72 1.21
N ALA A 81 -3.32 -2.84 1.27
CA ALA A 81 -2.92 -4.00 2.06
C ALA A 81 -1.59 -4.60 1.55
N ILE A 82 -1.43 -4.75 0.23
CA ILE A 82 -0.20 -5.26 -0.38
C ILE A 82 0.97 -4.32 -0.09
N VAL A 83 0.80 -3.00 -0.20
CA VAL A 83 1.84 -2.01 0.12
C VAL A 83 2.27 -2.15 1.58
N ASN A 84 1.32 -2.18 2.52
CA ASN A 84 1.64 -2.32 3.94
C ASN A 84 2.41 -3.62 4.23
N LEU A 85 1.99 -4.73 3.61
CA LEU A 85 2.70 -6.00 3.71
C LEU A 85 4.11 -5.92 3.11
N ALA A 86 4.26 -5.31 1.93
CA ALA A 86 5.53 -5.18 1.25
C ALA A 86 6.53 -4.34 2.06
N LEU A 87 6.07 -3.25 2.69
CA LEU A 87 6.91 -2.41 3.56
C LEU A 87 7.37 -3.12 4.84
N ALA A 88 6.56 -4.06 5.36
CA ALA A 88 6.90 -4.83 6.55
C ALA A 88 7.85 -6.03 6.28
N ILE A 89 8.00 -6.43 5.02
CA ILE A 89 8.83 -7.58 4.62
C ILE A 89 10.27 -7.13 4.30
N ASP A 90 11.24 -7.83 4.90
CA ASP A 90 12.67 -7.63 4.63
C ASP A 90 13.14 -8.39 3.37
N ASN A 91 12.44 -9.45 2.98
CA ASN A 91 12.80 -10.26 1.83
C ASN A 91 12.47 -9.54 0.51
N ASN A 92 13.51 -9.06 -0.19
CA ASN A 92 13.38 -8.34 -1.45
C ASN A 92 12.66 -9.13 -2.56
N ARG A 93 12.78 -10.46 -2.60
CA ARG A 93 12.10 -11.28 -3.61
C ARG A 93 10.60 -11.35 -3.37
N GLU A 94 10.18 -11.46 -2.10
CA GLU A 94 8.76 -11.47 -1.73
C GLU A 94 8.15 -10.07 -1.95
N LYS A 95 8.87 -9.02 -1.55
CA LYS A 95 8.51 -7.62 -1.83
C LYS A 95 8.31 -7.35 -3.33
N GLU A 96 9.23 -7.80 -4.18
CA GLU A 96 9.09 -7.64 -5.63
C GLU A 96 7.85 -8.36 -6.17
N LYS A 97 7.54 -9.58 -5.70
CA LYS A 97 6.33 -10.31 -6.11
C LYS A 97 5.06 -9.52 -5.76
N LEU A 98 5.02 -8.92 -4.58
CA LEU A 98 3.90 -8.09 -4.13
C LEU A 98 3.74 -6.84 -5.00
N PHE A 99 4.84 -6.15 -5.33
CA PHE A 99 4.78 -4.98 -6.22
C PHE A 99 4.37 -5.34 -7.65
N LYS A 100 4.76 -6.51 -8.15
CA LYS A 100 4.28 -7.03 -9.45
C LYS A 100 2.77 -7.24 -9.47
N GLU A 101 2.19 -7.66 -8.35
CA GLU A 101 0.74 -7.79 -8.22
C GLU A 101 0.05 -6.43 -8.31
N ILE A 102 0.61 -5.39 -7.66
CA ILE A 102 0.07 -4.01 -7.73
C ILE A 102 0.02 -3.48 -9.17
N LEU A 103 1.04 -3.75 -9.99
CA LEU A 103 1.05 -3.28 -11.39
C LEU A 103 -0.09 -3.87 -12.25
N ARG A 104 -0.72 -4.96 -11.81
CA ARG A 104 -1.86 -5.59 -12.50
C ARG A 104 -3.21 -5.04 -12.05
N LEU A 105 -3.24 -4.29 -10.94
CA LEU A 105 -4.44 -3.69 -10.38
C LEU A 105 -4.63 -2.26 -10.93
N PRO A 106 -5.86 -1.73 -10.94
CA PRO A 106 -6.10 -0.32 -11.24
C PRO A 106 -5.24 0.60 -10.36
N PRO A 107 -4.51 1.56 -10.95
CA PRO A 107 -3.60 2.39 -10.18
C PRO A 107 -4.37 3.37 -9.29
N VAL A 108 -4.04 3.36 -8.00
CA VAL A 108 -4.52 4.30 -6.98
C VAL A 108 -3.32 5.07 -6.40
N PRO A 109 -3.52 6.17 -5.66
CA PRO A 109 -2.40 6.93 -5.09
C PRO A 109 -1.44 6.07 -4.26
N GLU A 110 -1.96 5.07 -3.55
CA GLU A 110 -1.16 4.13 -2.76
C GLU A 110 -0.32 3.17 -3.62
N SER A 111 -0.57 3.05 -4.93
CA SER A 111 0.23 2.21 -5.83
C SER A 111 1.66 2.73 -6.03
N TYR A 112 1.98 3.95 -5.61
CA TYR A 112 3.26 4.60 -5.94
C TYR A 112 4.50 3.78 -5.60
N PRO A 113 4.60 3.04 -4.47
CA PRO A 113 5.83 2.30 -4.16
C PRO A 113 6.17 1.26 -5.22
N ALA A 114 5.16 0.60 -5.80
CA ALA A 114 5.36 -0.37 -6.87
C ALA A 114 5.77 0.31 -8.18
N PHE A 115 5.08 1.39 -8.55
CA PHE A 115 5.41 2.17 -9.74
C PHE A 115 6.82 2.76 -9.66
N SER A 116 7.24 3.26 -8.49
CA SER A 116 8.58 3.81 -8.27
C SER A 116 9.64 2.71 -8.28
N TYR A 117 9.35 1.54 -7.70
CA TYR A 117 10.27 0.39 -7.68
C TYR A 117 10.67 -0.03 -9.11
N PHE A 118 9.69 -0.09 -10.01
CA PHE A 118 9.86 -0.50 -11.40
C PHE A 118 10.15 0.66 -12.38
N LEU A 119 10.25 1.90 -11.90
CA LEU A 119 10.54 3.07 -12.74
C LEU A 119 11.91 2.92 -13.41
N LEU A 120 11.93 2.87 -14.74
CA LEU A 120 13.13 2.60 -15.54
C LEU A 120 13.87 1.31 -15.12
N ASP A 121 13.13 0.26 -14.76
CA ASP A 121 13.73 -1.05 -14.51
C ASP A 121 14.37 -1.59 -15.79
N SER A 122 15.52 -2.25 -15.64
CA SER A 122 16.24 -2.93 -16.73
C SER A 122 15.43 -4.04 -17.41
N ARG A 123 14.44 -4.59 -16.72
CA ARG A 123 13.60 -5.71 -17.18
C ARG A 123 12.38 -5.19 -17.94
N PRO A 124 12.29 -5.38 -19.27
CA PRO A 124 11.24 -4.77 -20.09
C PRO A 124 9.82 -5.18 -19.71
N GLU A 125 9.63 -6.36 -19.13
CA GLU A 125 8.32 -6.90 -18.80
C GLU A 125 7.67 -6.24 -17.58
N PHE A 126 8.45 -5.54 -16.75
CA PHE A 126 7.97 -4.83 -15.56
C PHE A 126 8.31 -3.35 -15.57
N THR A 127 9.13 -2.89 -16.52
CA THR A 127 9.60 -1.51 -16.57
C THR A 127 8.43 -0.52 -16.69
N VAL A 128 8.43 0.47 -15.81
CA VAL A 128 7.54 1.62 -15.89
C VAL A 128 8.33 2.76 -16.52
N SER A 129 7.85 3.27 -17.66
CA SER A 129 8.49 4.41 -18.32
C SER A 129 8.25 5.71 -17.53
N ILE A 130 9.10 6.72 -17.72
CA ILE A 130 8.89 8.07 -17.15
C ILE A 130 7.50 8.58 -17.53
N LYS A 131 7.11 8.44 -18.80
CA LYS A 131 5.81 8.89 -19.32
C LYS A 131 4.63 8.20 -18.64
N ASP A 132 4.71 6.89 -18.42
CA ASP A 132 3.64 6.14 -17.74
C ASP A 132 3.54 6.51 -16.26
N TYR A 133 4.68 6.72 -15.60
CA TYR A 133 4.71 7.21 -14.22
C TYR A 133 4.09 8.61 -14.11
N GLN A 134 4.44 9.54 -15.01
CA GLN A 134 3.83 10.88 -15.07
C GLN A 134 2.31 10.82 -15.30
N LYS A 135 1.87 9.94 -16.20
CA LYS A 135 0.43 9.71 -16.46
C LYS A 135 -0.28 9.18 -15.22
N TYR A 136 0.38 8.29 -14.46
CA TYR A 136 -0.10 7.80 -13.18
C TYR A 136 -0.26 8.94 -12.15
N ILE A 137 0.77 9.79 -11.97
CA ILE A 137 0.70 10.93 -11.06
C ILE A 137 -0.48 11.84 -11.40
N ASN A 138 -0.68 12.12 -12.69
CA ASN A 138 -1.75 13.03 -13.15
C ASN A 138 -3.17 12.49 -12.91
N ARG A 139 -3.33 11.17 -12.71
CA ARG A 139 -4.60 10.55 -12.32
C ARG A 139 -4.87 10.62 -10.82
N CYS A 140 -3.83 10.83 -10.01
CA CYS A 140 -3.96 10.88 -8.57
C CYS A 140 -4.55 12.24 -8.10
N PRO A 141 -5.22 12.28 -6.92
CA PRO A 141 -5.64 13.52 -6.29
C PRO A 141 -4.48 14.47 -6.08
N LYS A 142 -4.69 15.77 -6.27
CA LYS A 142 -3.64 16.80 -6.17
C LYS A 142 -2.85 16.71 -4.85
N VAL A 143 -3.54 16.47 -3.73
CA VAL A 143 -2.93 16.32 -2.40
C VAL A 143 -1.87 15.21 -2.31
N SER A 144 -1.99 14.15 -3.10
CA SER A 144 -1.07 13.01 -3.07
C SER A 144 0.09 13.16 -4.05
N ARG A 145 -0.05 14.03 -5.08
CA ARG A 145 0.91 14.10 -6.19
C ARG A 145 2.31 14.51 -5.74
N PHE A 146 2.42 15.39 -4.75
CA PHE A 146 3.73 15.83 -4.22
C PHE A 146 4.56 14.64 -3.72
N GLU A 147 3.97 13.81 -2.86
CA GLU A 147 4.64 12.63 -2.29
C GLU A 147 5.05 11.65 -3.38
N ILE A 148 4.18 11.43 -4.38
CA ILE A 148 4.45 10.51 -5.49
C ILE A 148 5.58 11.05 -6.40
N TRP A 149 5.60 12.37 -6.65
CA TRP A 149 6.70 13.03 -7.36
C TRP A 149 8.02 12.82 -6.63
N ASN A 150 8.04 13.08 -5.31
CA ASN A 150 9.23 12.94 -4.49
C ASN A 150 9.74 11.49 -4.43
N ASN A 151 8.84 10.51 -4.31
CA ASN A 151 9.20 9.09 -4.36
C ASN A 151 9.82 8.68 -5.70
N GLY A 152 9.31 9.20 -6.82
CA GLY A 152 9.91 8.95 -8.12
C GLY A 152 11.30 9.60 -8.25
N ILE A 153 11.55 10.78 -7.67
CA ILE A 153 12.90 11.36 -7.59
C ILE A 153 13.83 10.39 -6.86
N SER A 154 13.47 9.98 -5.62
CA SER A 154 14.28 9.06 -4.81
C SER A 154 14.57 7.74 -5.54
N ALA A 155 13.58 7.20 -6.26
CA ALA A 155 13.76 5.98 -7.04
C ALA A 155 14.73 6.18 -8.22
N LEU A 156 14.61 7.27 -8.97
CA LEU A 156 15.52 7.62 -10.06
C LEU A 156 16.95 7.85 -9.56
N GLU A 157 17.11 8.54 -8.43
CA GLU A 157 18.42 8.77 -7.80
C GLU A 157 19.05 7.45 -7.34
N SER A 158 18.28 6.55 -6.74
CA SER A 158 18.78 5.23 -6.33
C SER A 158 19.29 4.38 -7.51
N LYS A 159 18.83 4.68 -8.72
CA LYS A 159 19.23 4.02 -9.98
C LYS A 159 20.33 4.78 -10.72
N ASN A 160 20.85 5.88 -10.17
CA ASN A 160 21.88 6.73 -10.78
C ASN A 160 21.56 7.10 -12.24
N VAL A 161 20.30 7.49 -12.50
CA VAL A 161 19.87 7.84 -13.86
C VAL A 161 20.64 9.04 -14.41
N LEU A 162 20.68 9.15 -15.74
CA LEU A 162 21.32 10.28 -16.39
C LEU A 162 20.59 11.59 -16.06
N PRO A 163 21.31 12.73 -15.96
CA PRO A 163 20.68 14.04 -15.70
C PRO A 163 19.53 14.37 -16.65
N GLN A 164 19.65 13.95 -17.93
CA GLN A 164 18.61 14.15 -18.93
C GLN A 164 17.30 13.41 -18.61
N GLN A 165 17.38 12.21 -18.01
CA GLN A 165 16.20 11.44 -17.60
C GLN A 165 15.52 12.07 -16.39
N MET A 166 16.29 12.59 -15.43
CA MET A 166 15.74 13.35 -14.31
C MET A 166 15.07 14.65 -14.80
N LYS A 167 15.68 15.33 -15.78
CA LYS A 167 15.08 16.50 -16.45
C LYS A 167 13.76 16.14 -17.14
N GLU A 168 13.73 15.07 -17.94
CA GLU A 168 12.52 14.58 -18.60
C GLU A 168 11.41 14.26 -17.59
N TYR A 169 11.78 13.62 -16.47
CA TYR A 169 10.86 13.30 -15.39
C TYR A 169 10.20 14.55 -14.80
N LEU A 170 10.96 15.59 -14.49
CA LEU A 170 10.46 16.80 -13.82
C LEU A 170 9.87 17.85 -14.78
N ALA A 171 10.15 17.76 -16.08
CA ALA A 171 9.73 18.76 -17.08
C ALA A 171 8.24 19.15 -17.03
N PRO A 172 7.27 18.23 -16.80
CA PRO A 172 5.85 18.59 -16.75
C PRO A 172 5.50 19.59 -15.64
N LEU A 173 6.26 19.64 -14.53
CA LEU A 173 6.00 20.54 -13.41
C LEU A 173 6.16 22.02 -13.77
N LEU A 174 6.84 22.32 -14.88
CA LEU A 174 7.05 23.69 -15.37
C LEU A 174 5.88 24.21 -16.22
N ASN A 175 4.93 23.35 -16.59
CA ASN A 175 3.85 23.70 -17.52
C ASN A 175 2.55 24.07 -16.81
N GLU A 176 2.40 23.75 -15.52
CA GLU A 176 1.20 24.01 -14.74
C GLU A 176 1.57 24.69 -13.41
N PRO A 177 0.73 25.62 -12.91
CA PRO A 177 0.98 26.25 -11.63
C PRO A 177 0.88 25.23 -10.49
N PRO A 178 1.77 25.32 -9.48
CA PRO A 178 1.78 24.39 -8.37
C PRO A 178 0.52 24.52 -7.50
N PRO A 179 -0.04 23.38 -7.04
CA PRO A 179 -1.21 23.39 -6.20
C PRO A 179 -0.93 23.78 -4.75
N TYR A 180 0.28 23.50 -4.24
CA TYR A 180 0.64 23.67 -2.83
C TYR A 180 2.07 24.19 -2.66
N ARG A 181 2.36 24.69 -1.45
CA ARG A 181 3.69 25.17 -1.07
C ARG A 181 4.76 24.09 -1.08
N ASP A 182 4.41 22.87 -0.72
CA ASP A 182 5.34 21.73 -0.62
C ASP A 182 6.12 21.49 -1.93
N TYR A 183 5.55 21.90 -3.08
CA TYR A 183 6.21 21.82 -4.38
C TYR A 183 7.46 22.70 -4.51
N THR A 184 7.75 23.63 -3.59
CA THR A 184 8.98 24.43 -3.63
C THR A 184 10.22 23.55 -3.75
N MET A 185 10.28 22.45 -3.00
CA MET A 185 11.40 21.50 -3.04
C MET A 185 11.59 20.86 -4.42
N LEU A 186 10.51 20.62 -5.16
CA LEU A 186 10.59 20.09 -6.52
C LEU A 186 11.16 21.14 -7.47
N TYR A 187 10.78 22.41 -7.33
CA TYR A 187 11.30 23.49 -8.18
C TYR A 187 12.74 23.87 -7.85
N GLU A 188 13.15 23.79 -6.58
CA GLU A 188 14.57 23.91 -6.19
C GLU A 188 15.43 22.86 -6.89
N LYS A 189 14.97 21.60 -6.91
CA LYS A 189 15.64 20.51 -7.64
C LYS A 189 15.76 20.80 -9.13
N ILE A 190 14.69 21.31 -9.74
CA ILE A 190 14.66 21.69 -11.16
C ILE A 190 15.65 22.81 -11.43
N SER A 191 15.72 23.83 -10.57
CA SER A 191 16.70 24.92 -10.65
C SER A 191 18.12 24.42 -10.56
N ASP A 192 18.42 23.50 -9.64
CA ASP A 192 19.76 22.89 -9.51
C ASP A 192 20.18 22.14 -10.79
N ILE A 193 19.26 21.39 -11.38
CA ILE A 193 19.49 20.68 -12.65
C ILE A 193 19.73 21.69 -13.78
N ALA A 194 18.92 22.75 -13.84
CA ALA A 194 19.04 23.81 -14.84
C ALA A 194 20.39 24.54 -14.74
N LEU A 195 20.83 24.88 -13.52
CA LEU A 195 22.13 25.49 -13.26
C LEU A 195 23.28 24.60 -13.72
N ARG A 196 23.27 23.32 -13.34
CA ARG A 196 24.32 22.37 -13.74
C ARG A 196 24.38 22.11 -15.23
N SER A 197 23.27 22.30 -15.94
CA SER A 197 23.16 22.10 -17.39
C SER A 197 23.23 23.40 -18.20
N ASN A 198 23.43 24.56 -17.56
CA ASN A 198 23.40 25.89 -18.18
C ASN A 198 22.11 26.17 -18.99
N ASP A 199 20.97 25.63 -18.53
CA ASP A 199 19.66 25.85 -19.17
C ASP A 199 18.97 27.07 -18.54
N SER A 200 19.24 28.25 -19.09
CA SER A 200 18.69 29.52 -18.58
C SER A 200 17.16 29.58 -18.64
N ALA A 201 16.55 29.01 -19.68
CA ALA A 201 15.10 29.01 -19.85
C ALA A 201 14.40 28.13 -18.81
N MET A 202 14.97 26.97 -18.50
CA MET A 202 14.47 26.09 -17.44
C MET A 202 14.64 26.73 -16.07
N LEU A 203 15.78 27.40 -15.82
CA LEU A 203 16.07 28.08 -14.56
C LEU A 203 15.10 29.24 -14.28
N GLU A 204 14.81 30.05 -15.30
CA GLU A 204 13.83 31.14 -15.17
C GLU A 204 12.43 30.60 -14.87
N LYS A 205 12.00 29.57 -15.61
CA LYS A 205 10.69 28.93 -15.38
C LYS A 205 10.59 28.30 -14.00
N SER A 206 11.63 27.61 -13.52
CA SER A 206 11.61 27.00 -12.19
C SER A 206 11.57 28.06 -11.09
N GLY A 207 12.29 29.17 -11.24
CA GLY A 207 12.22 30.33 -10.34
C GLY A 207 10.81 30.90 -10.24
N LEU A 208 10.14 31.15 -11.36
CA LEU A 208 8.76 31.64 -11.39
C LEU A 208 7.78 30.65 -10.73
N MET A 209 7.99 29.34 -10.91
CA MET A 209 7.14 28.33 -10.27
C MET A 209 7.40 28.21 -8.76
N LEU A 210 8.65 28.40 -8.33
CA LEU A 210 9.03 28.43 -6.92
C LEU A 210 8.36 29.61 -6.19
N GLU A 211 8.37 30.80 -6.78
CA GLU A 211 7.65 31.97 -6.25
C GLU A 211 6.15 31.68 -6.13
N LYS A 212 5.54 31.12 -7.19
CA LYS A 212 4.12 30.72 -7.17
C LYS A 212 3.84 29.69 -6.08
N ALA A 213 4.66 28.66 -5.93
CA ALA A 213 4.48 27.65 -4.89
C ALA A 213 4.55 28.27 -3.48
N SER A 214 5.50 29.18 -3.25
CA SER A 214 5.73 29.81 -1.94
C SER A 214 4.52 30.59 -1.41
N THR A 215 3.65 31.08 -2.30
CA THR A 215 2.41 31.81 -1.94
C THR A 215 1.20 30.90 -1.70
N ARG A 216 1.31 29.59 -1.98
CA ARG A 216 0.23 28.63 -1.79
C ARG A 216 0.13 28.17 -0.33
N PRO A 217 -1.04 27.68 0.11
CA PRO A 217 -1.11 26.95 1.37
C PRO A 217 -0.33 25.63 1.27
N PRO A 218 0.21 25.14 2.39
CA PRO A 218 0.79 23.81 2.48
C PRO A 218 -0.29 22.72 2.42
N ILE A 219 0.09 21.51 2.02
CA ILE A 219 -0.84 20.36 1.87
C ILE A 219 -1.57 20.05 3.18
N PHE A 220 -0.89 20.16 4.33
CA PHE A 220 -1.48 19.82 5.63
C PHE A 220 -2.72 20.67 5.99
N GLU A 221 -2.81 21.90 5.50
CA GLU A 221 -4.00 22.74 5.72
C GLU A 221 -5.25 22.16 5.04
N GLU A 222 -5.09 21.51 3.89
CA GLU A 222 -6.20 20.83 3.23
C GLU A 222 -6.64 19.59 4.00
N PHE A 223 -5.70 18.85 4.60
CA PHE A 223 -6.01 17.73 5.48
C PHE A 223 -6.80 18.18 6.71
N ASN A 224 -6.36 19.26 7.37
CA ASN A 224 -7.06 19.81 8.53
C ASN A 224 -8.50 20.23 8.19
N LYS A 225 -8.70 20.95 7.08
CA LYS A 225 -10.04 21.35 6.60
C LYS A 225 -10.96 20.15 6.34
N LYS A 226 -10.43 19.03 5.83
CA LYS A 226 -11.21 17.80 5.63
C LYS A 226 -11.59 17.14 6.96
N MET A 227 -10.67 17.10 7.93
CA MET A 227 -10.95 16.53 9.24
C MET A 227 -11.97 17.35 10.04
N GLU A 228 -11.92 18.68 9.95
CA GLU A 228 -12.88 19.56 10.61
C GLU A 228 -14.30 19.40 10.04
N LYS A 229 -14.43 19.19 8.72
CA LYS A 229 -15.71 18.94 8.05
C LYS A 229 -16.29 17.54 8.31
N ALA A 230 -15.48 16.60 8.79
CA ALA A 230 -15.90 15.24 9.07
C ALA A 230 -16.34 15.04 10.54
N LYS A 231 -16.25 16.10 11.36
CA LYS A 231 -16.79 16.16 12.73
C LYS A 231 -18.19 16.79 12.71
#